data_AF-A0A970L6H9-F1
#
_entry.id   AF-A0A970L6H9-F1
#
_cell.length_a   1.000
_cell.length_b   1.000
_cell.length_c   1.000
_cell.angle_alpha   90.00
_cell.angle_beta   90.00
_cell.angle_gamma   90.00
#
_symmetry.space_group_name_H-M   'P 1'
#
loop_
_entity.id
_entity.type
_entity.pdbx_description
1 polymer ?
#
loop_
_entity_poly.entity_id
_entity_poly.type
_entity_poly.pdbx_seq_one_letter_code
_entity_poly.pdbx_strand_id
1 'polypeptide(L)'
;TMQIWRMKPDGSAMEQMTFDGYNDWFPHISPDGKWMVFLSFPPDIDPNSHPSYKRVMLRMMPASGGEPEVIAWLYGGQGTINVPSWSPDSRQIAFVSNSGR
;
A
#
# COMPACT_ATOMS: atom_id res chain seq x y z
N THR A 1 -0.79 -12.65 -8.01
CA THR A 1 -0.28 -11.49 -7.27
C THR A 1 -1.18 -11.25 -6.07
N MET A 2 -0.71 -10.48 -5.09
CA MET A 2 -1.56 -9.92 -4.04
C MET A 2 -2.14 -8.59 -4.50
N GLN A 3 -3.44 -8.40 -4.31
CA GLN A 3 -4.18 -7.24 -4.80
C GLN A 3 -5.07 -6.70 -3.69
N ILE A 4 -5.32 -5.40 -3.71
CA ILE A 4 -6.20 -4.74 -2.74
C ILE A 4 -7.64 -4.82 -3.21
N TRP A 5 -8.53 -5.17 -2.30
CA TRP A 5 -9.97 -5.20 -2.49
C TRP A 5 -10.66 -4.38 -1.42
N ARG A 6 -11.82 -3.82 -1.73
CA ARG A 6 -12.75 -3.25 -0.75
C ARG A 6 -14.09 -3.95 -0.81
N MET A 7 -14.84 -3.87 0.28
CA MET A 7 -16.20 -4.37 0.38
C MET A 7 -16.97 -3.59 1.43
N LYS A 8 -18.29 -3.74 1.46
CA LYS A 8 -19.10 -3.23 2.56
C LYS A 8 -18.82 -4.00 3.85
N PRO A 9 -19.10 -3.42 5.03
CA PRO A 9 -18.88 -4.10 6.31
C PRO A 9 -19.65 -5.42 6.48
N ASP A 10 -20.74 -5.61 5.72
CA ASP A 10 -21.53 -6.84 5.68
C ASP A 10 -20.93 -7.92 4.75
N GLY A 11 -19.77 -7.66 4.14
CA GLY A 11 -19.09 -8.55 3.20
C GLY A 11 -19.62 -8.50 1.77
N SER A 12 -20.67 -7.70 1.50
CA SER A 12 -21.22 -7.54 0.14
C SER A 12 -20.47 -6.48 -0.66
N ALA A 13 -20.77 -6.41 -1.96
CA ALA A 13 -20.19 -5.43 -2.89
C ALA A 13 -18.65 -5.43 -2.91
N MET A 14 -18.06 -6.62 -3.05
CA MET A 14 -16.62 -6.76 -3.24
C MET A 14 -16.19 -6.08 -4.55
N GLU A 15 -15.12 -5.30 -4.47
CA GLU A 15 -14.56 -4.55 -5.58
C GLU A 15 -13.03 -4.60 -5.51
N GLN A 16 -12.40 -5.03 -6.60
CA GLN A 16 -10.96 -5.01 -6.74
C GLN A 16 -10.50 -3.57 -6.98
N MET A 17 -9.42 -3.15 -6.31
CA MET A 17 -8.92 -1.78 -6.38
C MET A 17 -7.61 -1.66 -7.17
N THR A 18 -6.77 -2.69 -7.14
CA THR A 18 -5.50 -2.75 -7.88
C THR A 18 -5.55 -3.87 -8.91
N PHE A 19 -4.88 -3.69 -10.05
CA PHE A 19 -5.03 -4.58 -11.21
C PHE A 19 -3.71 -4.95 -11.89
N ASP A 20 -2.58 -4.55 -11.31
CA ASP A 20 -1.27 -4.70 -11.95
C ASP A 20 -0.47 -5.91 -11.44
N GLY A 21 0.73 -6.07 -11.97
CA GLY A 21 1.60 -7.22 -11.70
C GLY A 21 2.30 -7.19 -10.34
N TYR A 22 2.18 -6.13 -9.55
CA TYR A 22 2.84 -6.04 -8.25
C TYR A 22 2.07 -6.79 -7.16
N ASN A 23 2.74 -7.06 -6.05
CA ASN A 23 2.10 -7.56 -4.85
C ASN A 23 1.79 -6.38 -3.91
N ASP A 24 0.53 -5.98 -3.86
CA ASP A 24 0.08 -4.79 -3.13
C ASP A 24 -0.43 -5.15 -1.73
N TRP A 25 0.21 -4.58 -0.72
CA TRP A 25 -0.03 -4.88 0.70
C TRP A 25 -0.20 -3.63 1.55
N PHE A 26 -0.74 -3.86 2.75
CA PHE A 26 -0.86 -2.86 3.83
C PHE A 26 -1.57 -1.56 3.38
N PRO A 27 -2.77 -1.63 2.79
CA PRO A 27 -3.51 -0.42 2.40
C PRO A 27 -3.94 0.38 3.62
N HIS A 28 -3.74 1.69 3.57
CA HIS A 28 -4.25 2.65 4.56
C HIS A 28 -4.97 3.80 3.87
N ILE A 29 -6.23 4.01 4.26
CA ILE A 29 -7.06 5.12 3.77
C ILE A 29 -6.74 6.38 4.58
N SER A 30 -6.66 7.53 3.91
CA SER A 30 -6.48 8.83 4.56
C SER A 30 -7.68 9.17 5.45
N PRO A 31 -7.51 9.95 6.53
CA PRO A 31 -8.62 10.35 7.41
C PRO A 31 -9.78 11.06 6.69
N ASP A 32 -9.50 11.81 5.62
CA ASP A 32 -10.52 12.45 4.77
C ASP A 32 -11.19 11.49 3.76
N GLY A 33 -10.76 10.24 3.72
CA GLY A 33 -11.32 9.18 2.87
C GLY A 33 -10.98 9.30 1.39
N LYS A 34 -10.10 10.22 0.99
CA LYS A 34 -9.83 10.51 -0.44
C LYS A 34 -8.69 9.70 -1.04
N TRP A 35 -7.73 9.28 -0.22
CA TRP A 35 -6.50 8.65 -0.69
C TRP A 35 -6.30 7.29 -0.05
N MET A 36 -5.68 6.38 -0.79
CA MET A 36 -5.17 5.11 -0.29
C MET A 36 -3.68 5.06 -0.54
N VAL A 37 -2.89 4.87 0.52
CA VAL A 37 -1.46 4.53 0.41
C VAL A 37 -1.28 3.04 0.65
N PHE A 38 -0.36 2.41 -0.06
CA PHE A 38 -0.05 1.01 0.10
C PHE A 38 1.40 0.71 -0.33
N LEU A 39 1.87 -0.47 0.04
CA LEU A 39 3.22 -0.95 -0.24
C LEU A 39 3.19 -1.99 -1.35
N SER A 40 3.91 -1.75 -2.43
CA SER A 40 4.00 -2.68 -3.57
C SER A 40 5.34 -3.37 -3.61
N PHE A 41 5.30 -4.70 -3.66
CA PHE A 41 6.47 -5.55 -3.87
C PHE A 41 6.58 -5.96 -5.35
N PRO A 42 7.81 -6.10 -5.87
CA PRO A 42 8.07 -6.66 -7.19
C PRO A 42 7.39 -8.03 -7.43
N PRO A 43 7.06 -8.36 -8.69
CA PRO A 43 6.34 -9.59 -9.06
C PRO A 43 7.10 -10.89 -8.76
N ASP A 44 8.43 -10.84 -8.63
CA ASP A 44 9.30 -11.98 -8.31
C ASP A 44 9.30 -12.34 -6.82
N ILE A 45 8.66 -11.53 -5.97
CA ILE A 45 8.46 -11.84 -4.57
C ILE A 45 7.25 -12.79 -4.43
N ASP A 46 7.44 -13.91 -3.72
CA ASP A 46 6.35 -14.83 -3.38
C ASP A 46 5.26 -14.05 -2.60
N PRO A 47 4.01 -14.00 -3.10
CA PRO A 47 2.91 -13.29 -2.47
C PRO A 47 2.59 -13.73 -1.03
N ASN A 48 3.02 -14.93 -0.61
CA ASN A 48 2.78 -15.46 0.73
C ASN A 48 3.94 -15.21 1.71
N SER A 49 5.07 -14.67 1.23
CA SER A 49 6.30 -14.59 2.03
C SER A 49 6.45 -13.33 2.88
N HIS A 50 5.72 -12.25 2.54
CA HIS A 50 5.75 -10.94 3.21
C HIS A 50 7.12 -10.51 3.76
N PRO A 51 8.18 -10.44 2.94
CA PRO A 51 9.53 -10.33 3.46
C PRO A 51 9.89 -8.91 3.91
N SER A 52 10.86 -8.82 4.83
CA SER A 52 11.59 -7.59 5.13
C SER A 52 12.79 -7.40 4.17
N TYR A 53 13.34 -6.19 4.14
CA TYR A 53 14.59 -5.82 3.42
C TYR A 53 14.58 -6.08 1.90
N LYS A 54 13.54 -5.60 1.21
CA LYS A 54 13.36 -5.63 -0.25
C LYS A 54 13.29 -4.22 -0.83
N ARG A 55 13.57 -4.12 -2.12
CA ARG A 55 13.22 -2.92 -2.90
C ARG A 55 11.72 -2.93 -3.12
N VAL A 56 11.05 -1.91 -2.62
CA VAL A 56 9.59 -1.77 -2.64
C VAL A 56 9.21 -0.35 -3.01
N MET A 57 7.95 -0.15 -3.37
CA MET A 57 7.39 1.16 -3.66
C MET A 57 6.31 1.49 -2.64
N LEU A 58 6.31 2.72 -2.12
CA LEU A 58 5.07 3.30 -1.61
C LEU A 58 4.32 3.88 -2.79
N ARG A 59 3.06 3.45 -2.93
CA ARG A 59 2.16 3.93 -3.96
C ARG A 59 0.93 4.53 -3.33
N MET A 60 0.34 5.49 -4.05
CA MET A 60 -0.86 6.18 -3.63
C MET A 60 -1.85 6.26 -4.79
N MET A 61 -3.13 6.13 -4.48
CA MET A 61 -4.21 6.29 -5.46
C MET A 61 -5.45 6.91 -4.81
N PRO A 62 -6.40 7.45 -5.59
CA PRO A 62 -7.70 7.83 -5.07
C PRO A 62 -8.40 6.63 -4.43
N ALA A 63 -8.97 6.81 -3.25
CA ALA A 63 -9.73 5.77 -2.55
C ALA A 63 -10.98 5.33 -3.31
N SER A 64 -11.45 6.15 -4.26
CA SER A 64 -12.53 5.82 -5.19
C SER A 64 -12.15 4.81 -6.27
N GLY A 65 -10.86 4.54 -6.47
CA GLY A 65 -10.34 3.78 -7.62
C GLY A 65 -9.58 4.68 -8.60
N GLY A 66 -8.72 4.07 -9.41
CA GLY A 66 -7.86 4.76 -10.38
C GLY A 66 -6.46 4.15 -10.47
N GLU A 67 -5.62 4.73 -11.31
CA GLU A 67 -4.23 4.29 -11.45
C GLU A 67 -3.38 4.73 -10.24
N PRO A 68 -2.58 3.83 -9.64
CA PRO A 68 -1.71 4.20 -8.54
C PRO A 68 -0.39 4.85 -9.00
N GLU A 69 -0.03 5.94 -8.34
CA GLU A 69 1.24 6.65 -8.54
C GLU A 69 2.29 6.20 -7.52
N VAL A 70 3.55 6.12 -7.94
CA VAL A 70 4.68 5.87 -7.03
C VAL A 70 5.06 7.17 -6.34
N ILE A 71 5.00 7.19 -5.01
CA ILE A 71 5.36 8.36 -4.20
C ILE A 71 6.71 8.22 -3.49
N ALA A 72 7.21 7.00 -3.31
CA ALA A 72 8.57 6.76 -2.84
C ALA A 72 9.11 5.38 -3.26
N TRP A 73 10.41 5.33 -3.56
CA TRP A 73 11.16 4.09 -3.74
C TRP A 73 11.95 3.80 -2.47
N LEU A 74 11.73 2.64 -1.85
CA LEU A 74 12.29 2.32 -0.55
C LEU A 74 13.07 1.01 -0.57
N TYR A 75 14.03 0.91 0.32
CA TYR A 75 14.55 -0.39 0.76
C TYR A 75 13.88 -0.72 2.10
N GLY A 76 12.90 -1.61 2.09
CA GLY A 76 11.96 -1.80 3.19
C GLY A 76 11.25 -3.14 3.08
N GLY A 77 9.93 -3.16 3.25
CA GLY A 77 9.11 -4.37 3.17
C GLY A 77 8.21 -4.50 4.40
N GLN A 78 8.08 -5.70 4.96
CA GLN A 78 7.45 -5.85 6.27
C GLN A 78 8.14 -4.92 7.29
N GLY A 79 7.33 -4.15 8.02
CA GLY A 79 7.76 -3.09 8.93
C GLY A 79 7.70 -1.67 8.36
N THR A 80 7.48 -1.47 7.05
CA THR A 80 7.48 -0.13 6.42
C THR A 80 6.24 0.70 6.78
N ILE A 81 5.04 0.13 6.61
CA ILE A 81 3.73 0.77 6.91
C ILE A 81 2.71 -0.25 7.47
N ASN A 82 3.12 -1.15 8.37
CA ASN A 82 2.23 -2.19 8.89
C ASN A 82 1.13 -1.67 9.83
N VAL A 83 1.22 -0.41 10.23
CA VAL A 83 0.25 0.30 11.08
C VAL A 83 -0.18 1.60 10.37
N PRO A 84 -1.32 2.20 10.74
CA PRO A 84 -1.79 3.45 10.14
C PRO A 84 -0.70 4.51 10.10
N SER A 85 -0.43 5.03 8.91
CA SER A 85 0.68 5.95 8.64
C SER A 85 0.26 7.40 8.44
N TRP A 86 -1.03 7.67 8.24
CA TRP A 86 -1.53 9.01 7.90
C TRP A 86 -1.51 9.97 9.09
N SER A 87 -1.12 11.22 8.83
CA SER A 87 -1.38 12.33 9.74
C SER A 87 -2.89 12.61 9.83
N PRO A 88 -3.40 13.11 10.97
CA PRO A 88 -4.84 13.38 11.14
C PRO A 88 -5.42 14.38 10.12
N ASP A 89 -4.59 15.27 9.59
CA ASP A 89 -4.96 16.26 8.58
C ASP A 89 -4.88 15.74 7.13
N SER A 90 -4.56 14.45 6.93
CA SER A 90 -4.44 13.78 5.63
C SER A 90 -3.35 14.34 4.70
N ARG A 91 -2.39 15.11 5.24
CA ARG A 91 -1.34 15.76 4.43
C ARG A 91 -0.03 15.00 4.37
N GLN A 92 0.21 14.10 5.32
CA GLN A 92 1.49 13.42 5.47
C GLN A 92 1.29 11.94 5.80
N ILE A 93 2.31 11.16 5.46
CA ILE A 93 2.42 9.75 5.86
C ILE A 93 3.77 9.53 6.56
N ALA A 94 3.76 8.70 7.60
CA ALA A 94 4.97 8.20 8.24
C ALA A 94 5.32 6.80 7.69
N PHE A 95 6.60 6.56 7.41
CA PHE A 95 7.08 5.26 6.95
C PHE A 95 8.48 4.97 7.50
N VAL A 96 8.85 3.69 7.52
CA VAL A 96 10.19 3.23 7.88
C VAL A 96 10.92 2.73 6.63
N SER A 97 12.14 3.20 6.41
CA SER A 97 13.06 2.68 5.38
C SER A 97 14.32 2.14 6.04
N ASN A 98 14.81 1.02 5.54
CA ASN A 98 16.07 0.38 5.91
C ASN A 98 17.21 0.77 4.96
N SER A 99 17.00 1.78 4.10
CA SER A 99 18.08 2.40 3.35
C SER A 99 19.00 3.13 4.33
N GLY A 100 20.21 2.58 4.54
CA GLY A 100 21.30 3.33 5.14
C GLY A 100 21.67 4.54 4.27
N ARG A 101 22.29 5.57 4.89
CA ARG A 101 22.89 6.67 4.13
C ARG A 101 23.95 6.17 3.16
#